data_AF-A0A6B2DUY0-F1
#
_entry.id   AF-A0A6B2DUY0-F1
#
_cell.length_a   1.000
_cell.length_b   1.000
_cell.length_c   1.000
_cell.angle_alpha   90.00
_cell.angle_beta   90.00
_cell.angle_gamma   90.00
#
_symmetry.space_group_name_H-M   'P 1'
#
loop_
_entity.id
_entity.type
_entity.pdbx_description
1 polymer ?
#
loop_
_entity_poly.entity_id
_entity_poly.type
_entity_poly.pdbx_seq_one_letter_code
_entity_poly.pdbx_strand_id
1 'polypeptide(L)' 'MSQSSTSAPERLPCLYCGERYGPDDVARHTEPVACGPCITCVGKPACFECRLMYCVCDVHRYGG' A
#
# COMPACT_ATOMS: atom_id res chain seq x y z
N MET A 1 -33.60 -16.60 12.49
CA MET A 1 -32.32 -16.66 11.75
C MET A 1 -31.86 -15.22 11.56
N SER A 2 -31.06 -14.70 12.49
CA SER A 2 -30.56 -13.31 12.42
C SER A 2 -29.30 -13.29 11.56
N GLN A 3 -29.44 -12.91 10.30
CA GLN A 3 -28.30 -12.69 9.42
C GLN A 3 -27.80 -11.27 9.68
N SER A 4 -26.78 -11.16 10.54
CA SER A 4 -25.94 -9.97 10.63
C SER A 4 -25.22 -9.82 9.29
N SER A 5 -25.78 -9.01 8.39
CA SER A 5 -25.07 -8.54 7.20
C SER A 5 -23.99 -7.54 7.65
N THR A 6 -22.94 -8.04 8.29
CA THR A 6 -21.66 -7.34 8.27
C THR A 6 -21.22 -7.37 6.82
N SER A 7 -21.46 -6.27 6.11
CA SER A 7 -20.77 -5.97 4.87
C SER A 7 -19.28 -6.07 5.16
N ALA A 8 -18.70 -7.24 4.89
CA ALA A 8 -17.26 -7.39 4.92
C ALA A 8 -16.75 -6.25 4.03
N PRO A 9 -15.88 -5.36 4.54
CA PRO A 9 -15.43 -4.24 3.75
C PRO A 9 -14.91 -4.78 2.43
N GLU A 10 -15.48 -4.32 1.32
CA GLU A 10 -15.12 -4.82 0.00
C GLU A 10 -13.62 -4.58 -0.20
N ARG A 11 -12.84 -5.66 -0.13
CA ARG A 11 -11.39 -5.55 -0.23
C ARG A 11 -11.04 -5.30 -1.69
N LEU A 12 -10.55 -4.09 -1.97
CA LEU A 12 -10.22 -3.65 -3.33
C LEU A 12 -8.86 -4.21 -3.75
N PRO A 13 -8.69 -4.66 -5.01
CA PRO A 13 -7.39 -5.08 -5.50
C PRO A 13 -6.47 -3.87 -5.67
N CYS A 14 -5.24 -3.96 -5.18
CA CYS A 14 -4.23 -2.94 -5.38
C CYS A 14 -3.54 -3.10 -6.75
N LEU A 15 -3.47 -2.02 -7.52
CA LEU A 15 -2.80 -2.02 -8.83
C LEU A 15 -1.27 -2.10 -8.74
N TYR A 16 -0.70 -1.83 -7.56
CA TYR A 16 0.76 -1.77 -7.36
C TYR A 16 1.34 -3.08 -6.84
N CYS A 17 0.73 -3.69 -5.81
CA CYS A 17 1.22 -4.94 -5.23
C CYS A 17 0.33 -6.16 -5.53
N GLY A 18 -0.86 -5.97 -6.12
CA GLY A 18 -1.81 -7.05 -6.40
C GLY A 18 -2.65 -7.51 -5.20
N GLU A 19 -2.26 -7.14 -3.98
CA GLU A 19 -2.98 -7.52 -2.76
C GLU A 19 -4.35 -6.86 -2.66
N ARG A 20 -5.32 -7.56 -2.05
CA ARG A 20 -6.62 -6.98 -1.72
C ARG A 20 -6.57 -6.25 -0.39
N TYR A 21 -6.90 -4.96 -0.37
CA TYR A 21 -6.85 -4.11 0.82
C TYR A 21 -8.24 -3.68 1.28
N GLY A 22 -8.43 -3.63 2.60
CA GLY A 22 -9.64 -3.12 3.23
C GLY A 22 -9.52 -1.63 3.62
N PRO A 23 -10.54 -1.08 4.32
CA PRO A 23 -10.53 0.29 4.82
C PRO A 23 -9.37 0.56 5.78
N ASP A 24 -8.96 -0.43 6.57
CA ASP A 24 -7.81 -0.32 7.49
C ASP A 24 -6.48 -0.12 6.76
N ASP A 25 -6.38 -0.61 5.52
CA ASP A 25 -5.19 -0.56 4.68
C ASP A 25 -5.31 0.49 3.57
N VAL A 26 -6.43 1.22 3.47
CA VAL A 26 -6.72 2.12 2.35
C VAL A 26 -5.58 3.14 2.17
N ALA A 27 -5.14 3.75 3.26
CA ALA A 27 -4.06 4.73 3.28
C ALA A 27 -2.76 4.15 2.70
N ARG A 28 -2.39 2.93 3.13
CA ARG A 28 -1.17 2.25 2.67
C ARG A 28 -1.19 1.94 1.17
N HIS A 29 -2.38 1.79 0.58
CA HIS A 29 -2.58 1.41 -0.82
C HIS A 29 -2.98 2.55 -1.75
N THR A 30 -3.46 3.69 -1.22
CA THR A 30 -3.92 4.83 -2.02
C THR A 30 -3.16 6.12 -1.75
N GLU A 31 -2.66 6.34 -0.54
CA GLU A 31 -1.97 7.59 -0.22
C GLU A 31 -0.53 7.57 -0.75
N PRO A 32 -0.15 8.59 -1.55
CA PRO A 32 1.20 8.67 -2.08
C PRO A 32 2.20 8.94 -0.96
N VAL A 33 3.31 8.21 -0.99
CA VAL A 33 4.42 8.47 -0.08
C VAL A 33 5.32 9.57 -0.62
N ALA A 34 5.77 10.44 0.28
CA ALA A 34 6.80 11.44 0.05
C ALA A 34 8.14 10.95 0.66
N CYS A 35 8.56 9.73 0.32
CA CYS A 35 9.61 9.02 1.07
C CYS A 35 11.06 9.43 0.72
N GLY A 36 11.34 10.71 0.51
CA GLY A 36 12.71 11.18 0.23
C GLY A 36 13.14 10.99 -1.24
N PRO A 37 14.44 10.81 -1.54
CA PRO A 37 15.00 11.03 -2.88
C PRO A 37 14.74 9.91 -3.89
N CYS A 38 14.01 8.84 -3.53
CA CYS A 38 13.72 7.77 -4.48
C CYS A 38 12.70 8.21 -5.53
N ILE A 39 13.15 8.40 -6.77
CA ILE A 39 12.29 8.83 -7.89
C ILE A 39 11.22 7.80 -8.29
N THR A 40 11.38 6.53 -7.87
CA THR A 40 10.42 5.47 -8.19
C THR A 40 9.31 5.37 -7.14
N CYS A 41 9.61 5.68 -5.88
CA CYS A 41 8.63 5.60 -4.79
C CYS A 41 7.82 6.87 -4.62
N VAL A 42 8.37 8.04 -4.98
CA VAL A 42 7.66 9.32 -4.82
C VAL A 42 6.34 9.29 -5.60
N GLY A 43 5.24 9.63 -4.93
CA GLY A 43 3.91 9.61 -5.55
C GLY A 43 3.30 8.22 -5.73
N LYS A 44 3.96 7.16 -5.28
CA LYS A 44 3.41 5.79 -5.22
C LYS A 44 2.93 5.49 -3.80
N PRO A 45 1.98 4.55 -3.62
CA PRO A 45 1.54 4.18 -2.28
C PRO A 45 2.62 3.40 -1.53
N ALA A 46 2.49 3.34 -0.21
CA ALA A 46 3.45 2.66 0.65
C ALA A 46 3.62 1.17 0.33
N CYS A 47 2.58 0.53 -0.22
CA CYS A 47 2.63 -0.88 -0.65
C CYS A 47 3.46 -1.13 -1.93
N PHE A 48 3.87 -0.10 -2.67
CA PHE A 48 4.65 -0.25 -3.90
C PHE A 48 6.10 -0.65 -3.60
N GLU A 49 6.61 -1.65 -4.31
CA GLU A 49 7.99 -2.11 -4.19
C GLU A 49 8.82 -1.57 -5.36
N CYS A 50 9.77 -0.68 -5.08
CA CYS A 50 10.59 -0.07 -6.13
C CYS A 50 11.70 -0.98 -6.68
N ARG A 51 12.07 -2.06 -5.96
CA ARG A 51 13.16 -2.99 -6.27
C ARG A 51 14.53 -2.35 -6.54
N LEU A 52 14.67 -1.06 -6.27
CA LEU A 52 15.93 -0.37 -6.40
C LEU A 52 16.84 -0.78 -5.24
N MET A 53 17.99 -1.36 -5.57
CA MET A 53 19.00 -1.81 -4.61
C MET A 53 19.43 -0.70 -3.63
N TYR A 54 19.37 0.56 -4.06
CA TYR A 54 19.80 1.73 -3.29
C TYR A 54 18.62 2.62 -2.87
N CYS A 55 17.42 2.06 -2.71
CA CYS A 55 16.31 2.81 -2.15
C CYS A 55 16.60 3.24 -0.70
N VAL A 56 16.51 4.54 -0.43
CA VAL A 56 16.68 5.11 0.92
C VAL A 56 15.37 5.61 1.52
N CYS A 57 14.22 5.23 0.95
CA CYS A 57 12.91 5.59 1.49
C CYS A 57 12.71 5.03 2.88
N ASP A 58 12.39 5.87 3.88
CA ASP A 58 12.11 5.41 5.25
C ASP A 58 10.98 4.37 5.30
N VAL A 59 10.02 4.46 4.37
CA VAL A 59 8.91 3.51 4.20
C VAL A 59 9.37 2.12 3.74
N HIS A 60 10.46 2.02 2.98
CA HIS A 60 10.95 0.76 2.37
C HIS A 60 12.29 0.30 2.90
N ARG A 61 12.96 1.12 3.72
CA ARG A 61 14.30 0.88 4.27
C ARG A 61 14.41 -0.38 5.15
N TYR A 62 13.29 -0.93 5.62
CA TYR A 62 13.24 -2.09 6.52
C TYR A 62 12.44 -3.28 5.99
N GLY A 63 11.94 -3.23 4.75
CA GLY A 63 11.17 -4.32 4.14
C GLY A 63 11.84 -4.82 2.87
N GLY A 64 12.76 -5.77 3.02
CA GLY A 64 13.26 -6.63 1.94
C GLY A 64 12.66 -8.02 2.07
#